data_AF-A0A1Q7TY69-F1
#
_entry.id   AF-A0A1Q7TY69-F1
#
_cell.length_a   1.000
_cell.length_b   1.000
_cell.length_c   1.000
_cell.angle_alpha   90.00
_cell.angle_beta   90.00
_cell.angle_gamma   90.00
#
_symmetry.space_group_name_H-M   'P 1'
#
loop_
_entity.id
_entity.type
_entity.pdbx_description
1 polymer ?
#
loop_
_entity_poly.entity_id
_entity_poly.type
_entity_poly.pdbx_seq_one_letter_code
_entity_poly.pdbx_strand_id
1 'polypeptide(L)'
;MLPEEPPTGTHGDLKVEHLWVTESGLTVIDFDTCALSDPALDLGTFLADLRVCYSTHDLPGMEEAQRHFLEGYSSGAPDGRLMRGRLYEALEIVKLVARRVQLFDEQWASHTEELVGSARLVMQRVRETLGAPAVG
;
A
#
# COMPACT_ATOMS: atom_id res chain seq x y z
N MET A 1 17.49 -2.54 12.43
CA MET A 1 16.86 -1.47 11.62
C MET A 1 16.96 -1.87 10.16
N LEU A 2 15.94 -1.56 9.35
CA LEU A 2 16.01 -1.80 7.90
C LEU A 2 17.06 -0.88 7.27
N PRO A 3 17.81 -1.34 6.24
CA PRO A 3 18.77 -0.48 5.54
C PRO A 3 18.06 0.74 4.96
N GLU A 4 18.68 1.91 5.14
CA GLU A 4 18.24 3.14 4.49
C GLU A 4 18.60 3.13 3.00
N GLU A 5 17.82 3.83 2.20
CA GLU A 5 18.09 4.07 0.79
C GLU A 5 18.07 5.57 0.52
N PRO A 6 18.87 6.07 -0.44
CA PRO A 6 18.82 7.47 -0.82
C PRO A 6 17.41 7.82 -1.34
N PRO A 7 16.88 9.01 -1.02
CA PRO A 7 15.60 9.44 -1.56
C PRO A 7 15.58 9.43 -3.09
N THR A 8 14.47 9.00 -3.68
CA THR A 8 14.24 9.01 -5.13
C THR A 8 13.00 9.82 -5.47
N GLY A 9 12.81 10.12 -6.75
CA GLY A 9 11.52 10.64 -7.20
C GLY A 9 10.41 9.62 -6.89
N THR A 10 9.35 10.10 -6.25
CA THR A 10 8.14 9.34 -5.95
C THR A 10 6.94 10.14 -6.43
N HIS A 11 5.88 9.43 -6.81
CA HIS A 11 4.57 10.02 -7.10
C HIS A 11 3.98 10.68 -5.86
N GLY A 12 4.12 10.04 -4.69
CA GLY A 12 3.64 10.53 -3.40
C GLY A 12 2.17 10.21 -3.10
N ASP A 13 1.41 9.74 -4.09
CA ASP A 13 0.01 9.32 -3.98
C ASP A 13 -0.35 8.27 -5.05
N LEU A 14 0.55 7.29 -5.28
CA LEU A 14 0.39 6.29 -6.36
C LEU A 14 -0.78 5.33 -6.08
N LYS A 15 -1.96 5.67 -6.60
CA LYS A 15 -3.21 4.90 -6.48
C LYS A 15 -3.66 4.35 -7.83
N VAL A 16 -4.53 3.34 -7.81
CA VAL A 16 -5.07 2.74 -9.04
C VAL A 16 -5.81 3.74 -9.93
N GLU A 17 -6.44 4.75 -9.34
CA GLU A 17 -7.14 5.81 -10.08
C GLU A 17 -6.21 6.72 -10.88
N HIS A 18 -4.91 6.73 -10.56
CA HIS A 18 -3.87 7.47 -11.28
C HIS A 18 -3.20 6.63 -12.38
N LEU A 19 -3.64 5.39 -12.58
CA LEU A 19 -3.14 4.48 -13.62
C LEU A 19 -4.17 4.32 -14.74
N TRP A 20 -3.82 4.80 -15.92
CA TRP A 20 -4.61 4.62 -17.13
C TRP A 20 -4.00 3.52 -18.01
N VAL A 21 -4.64 2.36 -18.05
CA VAL A 21 -4.19 1.19 -18.81
C VAL A 21 -4.97 1.09 -20.12
N THR A 22 -4.24 0.97 -21.23
CA THR A 22 -4.78 0.80 -22.59
C THR A 22 -4.05 -0.34 -23.31
N GLU A 23 -4.57 -0.78 -24.46
CA GLU A 23 -3.84 -1.70 -25.35
C GLU A 23 -2.46 -1.16 -25.76
N SER A 24 -2.32 0.17 -25.85
CA SER A 24 -1.07 0.85 -26.19
C SER A 24 -0.08 1.00 -25.02
N GLY A 25 -0.49 0.67 -23.79
CA GLY A 25 0.38 0.73 -22.62
C GLY A 25 -0.26 1.43 -21.41
N LEU A 26 0.59 1.73 -20.43
CA LEU A 26 0.25 2.36 -19.15
C LEU A 26 0.64 3.85 -19.16
N THR A 27 -0.29 4.71 -18.78
CA THR A 27 -0.03 6.12 -18.46
C THR A 27 -0.28 6.35 -16.98
N VAL A 28 0.67 7.01 -16.31
CA VAL A 28 0.49 7.51 -14.94
C VAL A 28 0.11 8.98 -15.02
N ILE A 29 -0.81 9.44 -14.19
CA ILE A 29 -1.28 10.84 -14.14
C ILE A 29 -1.22 11.37 -12.70
N ASP A 30 -1.54 12.65 -12.52
CA ASP A 30 -1.63 13.32 -11.21
C ASP A 30 -0.31 13.43 -10.42
N PHE A 31 0.64 14.18 -10.97
CA PHE A 31 1.99 14.35 -10.39
C PHE A 31 2.11 15.52 -9.40
N ASP A 32 1.00 16.01 -8.83
CA ASP A 32 1.02 17.20 -7.96
C ASP A 32 1.66 16.95 -6.57
N THR A 33 1.62 15.70 -6.10
CA THR A 33 2.26 15.26 -4.85
C THR A 33 3.70 14.77 -5.00
N CYS A 34 4.29 14.89 -6.20
CA CYS A 34 5.60 14.34 -6.48
C CYS A 34 6.71 15.00 -5.67
N ALA A 35 7.58 14.18 -5.08
CA ALA A 35 8.69 14.65 -4.26
C ALA A 35 9.85 13.64 -4.24
N LEU A 36 11.01 14.12 -3.80
CA LEU A 36 12.10 13.25 -3.35
C LEU A 36 11.73 12.65 -1.99
N SER A 37 11.50 11.34 -1.95
CA SER A 37 11.03 10.62 -0.76
C SER A 37 11.68 9.25 -0.65
N ASP A 38 11.37 8.48 0.41
CA ASP A 38 11.76 7.07 0.49
C ASP A 38 11.20 6.31 -0.74
N PRO A 39 12.04 5.58 -1.50
CA PRO A 39 11.59 4.83 -2.68
C PRO A 39 10.52 3.76 -2.38
N ALA A 40 10.33 3.39 -1.11
CA ALA A 40 9.29 2.45 -0.69
C ALA A 40 7.89 3.09 -0.53
N LEU A 41 7.76 4.41 -0.57
CA LEU A 41 6.50 5.13 -0.33
C LEU A 41 5.42 4.73 -1.36
N ASP A 42 5.73 4.84 -2.65
CA ASP A 42 4.76 4.52 -3.72
C ASP A 42 4.39 3.04 -3.73
N LEU A 43 5.33 2.16 -3.37
CA LEU A 43 5.07 0.73 -3.23
C LEU A 43 4.02 0.47 -2.15
N GLY A 44 4.19 1.07 -0.96
CA GLY A 44 3.23 0.92 0.14
C GLY A 44 1.89 1.57 -0.15
N THR A 45 1.89 2.75 -0.78
CA THR A 45 0.69 3.48 -1.18
C THR A 45 -0.16 2.65 -2.14
N PHE A 46 0.46 2.07 -3.17
CA PHE A 46 -0.24 1.26 -4.15
C PHE A 46 -0.81 -0.04 -3.56
N LEU A 47 -0.04 -0.72 -2.70
CA LEU A 47 -0.51 -1.93 -2.01
C LEU A 47 -1.71 -1.63 -1.09
N ALA A 48 -1.65 -0.53 -0.36
CA ALA A 48 -2.73 -0.09 0.52
C ALA A 48 -3.99 0.27 -0.28
N ASP A 49 -3.81 0.99 -1.38
CA ASP A 49 -4.88 1.40 -2.28
C ASP A 49 -5.59 0.19 -2.91
N LEU A 50 -4.84 -0.79 -3.42
CA LEU A 50 -5.41 -2.06 -3.90
C LEU A 50 -6.27 -2.73 -2.81
N ARG A 51 -5.75 -2.84 -1.59
CA ARG A 51 -6.49 -3.48 -0.49
C ARG A 51 -7.80 -2.75 -0.19
N VAL A 52 -7.74 -1.43 -0.06
CA VAL A 52 -8.91 -0.60 0.23
C VAL A 52 -9.92 -0.69 -0.91
N CYS A 53 -9.49 -0.59 -2.16
CA CYS A 53 -10.35 -0.70 -3.34
C CYS A 53 -11.06 -2.06 -3.40
N TYR A 54 -10.34 -3.16 -3.20
CA TYR A 54 -10.94 -4.49 -3.24
C TYR A 54 -11.92 -4.73 -2.08
N SER A 55 -11.58 -4.33 -0.85
CA SER A 55 -12.49 -4.46 0.31
C SER A 55 -13.74 -3.59 0.15
N THR A 56 -13.58 -2.31 -0.24
CA THR A 56 -14.71 -1.38 -0.42
C THR A 56 -15.68 -1.75 -1.55
N HIS A 57 -15.21 -2.50 -2.55
CA HIS A 57 -16.02 -2.92 -3.70
C HIS A 57 -16.37 -4.42 -3.67
N ASP A 58 -16.07 -5.12 -2.57
CA ASP A 58 -16.27 -6.57 -2.40
C ASP A 58 -15.72 -7.41 -3.58
N LEU A 59 -14.51 -7.04 -4.04
CA LEU A 59 -13.85 -7.71 -5.15
C LEU A 59 -12.97 -8.87 -4.66
N PRO A 60 -13.03 -10.06 -5.28
CA PRO A 60 -12.13 -11.16 -4.98
C PRO A 60 -10.75 -10.94 -5.61
N GLY A 61 -9.71 -11.61 -5.08
CA GLY A 61 -8.40 -11.68 -5.73
C GLY A 61 -7.42 -10.54 -5.36
N MET A 62 -7.65 -9.83 -4.26
CA MET A 62 -6.76 -8.78 -3.76
C MET A 62 -5.32 -9.28 -3.55
N GLU A 63 -5.14 -10.44 -2.92
CA GLU A 63 -3.82 -11.01 -2.67
C GLU A 63 -3.07 -11.33 -3.97
N GLU A 64 -3.80 -11.80 -4.97
CA GLU A 64 -3.27 -12.13 -6.29
C GLU A 64 -2.82 -10.86 -7.04
N ALA A 65 -3.62 -9.79 -6.96
CA ALA A 65 -3.26 -8.49 -7.53
C ALA A 65 -2.00 -7.92 -6.86
N GLN A 66 -1.93 -7.94 -5.52
CA GLN A 66 -0.73 -7.52 -4.80
C GLN A 66 0.49 -8.38 -5.16
N ARG A 67 0.32 -9.70 -5.30
CA ARG A 67 1.39 -10.63 -5.68
C ARG A 67 1.95 -10.30 -7.05
N HIS A 68 1.10 -10.14 -8.06
CA HIS A 68 1.54 -9.80 -9.41
C HIS A 68 2.24 -8.44 -9.49
N PHE A 69 1.74 -7.44 -8.76
CA PHE A 69 2.42 -6.15 -8.66
C PHE A 69 3.82 -6.28 -8.03
N LEU A 70 3.95 -7.03 -6.94
CA LEU A 70 5.22 -7.24 -6.27
C LEU A 70 6.21 -8.06 -7.10
N GLU A 71 5.74 -9.05 -7.86
CA GLU A 71 6.58 -9.80 -8.81
C GLU A 71 7.21 -8.87 -9.84
N GLY A 72 6.42 -7.97 -10.43
CA GLY A 72 6.92 -6.95 -11.36
C GLY A 72 7.85 -5.92 -10.71
N TYR A 73 7.58 -5.54 -9.46
CA TYR A 73 8.38 -4.53 -8.74
C TYR A 73 9.72 -5.09 -8.22
N SER A 74 9.73 -6.33 -7.75
CA SER A 74 10.87 -6.96 -7.05
C SER A 74 12.08 -7.21 -7.95
N SER A 75 11.91 -7.29 -9.28
CA SER A 75 13.02 -7.55 -10.21
C SER A 75 14.13 -6.50 -10.18
N GLY A 76 13.86 -5.29 -9.66
CA GLY A 76 14.82 -4.19 -9.55
C GLY A 76 14.94 -3.57 -8.16
N ALA A 77 14.32 -4.15 -7.13
CA ALA A 77 14.23 -3.55 -5.80
C ALA A 77 15.01 -4.38 -4.76
N PRO A 78 15.80 -3.74 -3.87
CA PRO A 78 16.40 -4.43 -2.74
C PRO A 78 15.34 -4.99 -1.77
N ASP A 79 15.61 -6.12 -1.12
CA ASP A 79 14.69 -6.74 -0.13
C ASP A 79 14.28 -5.76 0.98
N GLY A 80 15.21 -4.90 1.42
CA GLY A 80 14.93 -3.85 2.41
C GLY A 80 13.81 -2.89 1.97
N ARG A 81 13.72 -2.61 0.67
CA ARG A 81 12.66 -1.75 0.09
C ARG A 81 11.30 -2.42 0.17
N LEU A 82 11.23 -3.71 -0.17
CA LEU A 82 9.99 -4.48 -0.08
C LEU A 82 9.45 -4.49 1.35
N MET A 83 10.34 -4.64 2.34
CA MET A 83 9.96 -4.61 3.75
C MET A 83 9.49 -3.22 4.20
N ARG A 84 10.21 -2.14 3.83
CA ARG A 84 9.75 -0.77 4.11
C ARG A 84 8.43 -0.46 3.41
N GLY A 85 8.22 -1.00 2.21
CA GLY A 85 6.96 -0.87 1.46
C GLY A 85 5.77 -1.45 2.23
N ARG A 86 5.94 -2.59 2.91
CA ARG A 86 4.90 -3.15 3.79
C ARG A 86 4.64 -2.29 5.03
N LEU A 87 5.65 -1.60 5.57
CA LEU A 87 5.45 -0.62 6.63
C LEU A 87 4.63 0.58 6.13
N TYR A 88 4.94 1.10 4.94
CA TYR A 88 4.14 2.14 4.30
C TYR A 88 2.73 1.64 3.96
N GLU A 89 2.54 0.40 3.51
CA GLU A 89 1.20 -0.18 3.27
C GLU A 89 0.35 -0.08 4.53
N ALA A 90 0.86 -0.50 5.69
CA ALA A 90 0.12 -0.40 6.94
C ALA A 90 -0.24 1.06 7.30
N LEU A 91 0.69 2.00 7.11
CA LEU A 91 0.44 3.42 7.35
C LEU A 91 -0.61 4.00 6.39
N GLU A 92 -0.50 3.68 5.11
CA GLU A 92 -1.38 4.20 4.07
C GLU A 92 -2.78 3.60 4.16
N ILE A 93 -2.95 2.34 4.60
CA ILE A 93 -4.28 1.78 4.91
C ILE A 93 -4.99 2.67 5.94
N VAL A 94 -4.33 3.02 7.05
CA VAL A 94 -4.93 3.85 8.11
C VAL A 94 -5.29 5.25 7.56
N LYS A 95 -4.41 5.85 6.75
CA LYS A 95 -4.66 7.15 6.11
C LYS A 95 -5.84 7.10 5.14
N LEU A 96 -5.93 6.05 4.32
CA LEU A 96 -6.97 5.89 3.30
C LEU A 96 -8.33 5.60 3.92
N VAL A 97 -8.39 4.78 4.98
CA VAL A 97 -9.63 4.52 5.73
C VAL A 97 -10.25 5.82 6.21
N ALA A 98 -9.45 6.68 6.83
CA ALA A 98 -9.92 7.98 7.34
C ALA A 98 -10.43 8.92 6.23
N ARG A 99 -10.03 8.71 4.98
CA ARG A 99 -10.44 9.53 3.82
C ARG A 99 -11.61 8.92 3.04
N ARG A 100 -11.65 7.60 2.90
CA ARG A 100 -12.55 6.90 1.97
C ARG A 100 -13.75 6.25 2.65
N VAL A 101 -13.65 5.88 3.92
CA VAL A 101 -14.81 5.37 4.67
C VAL A 101 -15.64 6.57 5.15
N GLN A 102 -16.83 6.71 4.60
CA GLN A 102 -17.72 7.83 4.89
C GLN A 102 -18.50 7.55 6.18
N LEU A 103 -18.46 8.47 7.15
CA LEU A 103 -19.14 8.29 8.45
C LEU A 103 -20.67 8.20 8.36
N PHE A 104 -21.24 8.56 7.22
CA PHE A 104 -22.69 8.45 6.97
C PHE A 104 -23.09 7.07 6.40
N ASP A 105 -22.13 6.23 6.01
CA ASP A 105 -22.40 4.84 5.63
C ASP A 105 -22.80 4.06 6.88
N GLU A 106 -23.92 3.33 6.87
CA GLU A 106 -24.38 2.54 8.01
C GLU A 106 -23.34 1.49 8.47
N GLN A 107 -22.47 1.04 7.55
CA GLN A 107 -21.39 0.08 7.78
C GLN A 107 -20.02 0.74 7.99
N TRP A 108 -19.94 2.06 8.20
CA TRP A 108 -18.66 2.76 8.34
C TRP A 108 -17.75 2.14 9.42
N ALA A 109 -18.32 1.71 10.54
CA ALA A 109 -17.58 1.18 11.68
C ALA A 109 -16.97 -0.19 11.38
N SER A 110 -17.75 -1.09 10.78
CA SER A 110 -17.28 -2.42 10.38
C SER A 110 -16.21 -2.33 9.29
N HIS A 111 -16.41 -1.49 8.26
CA HIS A 111 -15.40 -1.24 7.23
C HIS A 111 -14.11 -0.65 7.79
N THR A 112 -14.22 0.29 8.73
CA THR A 112 -13.05 0.87 9.41
C THR A 112 -12.29 -0.18 10.21
N GLU A 113 -13.00 -1.02 10.97
CA GLU A 113 -12.41 -2.07 11.79
C GLU A 113 -11.70 -3.14 10.93
N GLU A 114 -12.32 -3.56 9.83
CA GLU A 114 -11.74 -4.53 8.88
C GLU A 114 -10.43 -4.01 8.27
N LEU A 115 -10.44 -2.78 7.76
CA LEU A 115 -9.28 -2.19 7.09
C LEU A 115 -8.16 -1.87 8.09
N VAL A 116 -8.47 -1.30 9.25
CA VAL A 116 -7.47 -1.09 10.32
C VAL A 116 -6.94 -2.43 10.85
N GLY A 117 -7.79 -3.45 10.92
CA GLY A 117 -7.41 -4.83 11.22
C GLY A 117 -6.39 -5.36 10.20
N SER A 118 -6.59 -5.07 8.92
CA SER A 118 -5.64 -5.44 7.86
C SER A 118 -4.29 -4.73 8.02
N ALA A 119 -4.26 -3.44 8.36
CA ALA A 119 -3.01 -2.73 8.67
C ALA A 119 -2.25 -3.38 9.83
N ARG A 120 -2.97 -3.82 10.88
CA ARG A 120 -2.39 -4.56 12.00
C ARG A 120 -1.77 -5.89 11.56
N LEU A 121 -2.45 -6.65 10.68
CA LEU A 121 -1.94 -7.92 10.15
C LEU A 121 -0.66 -7.71 9.31
N VAL A 122 -0.63 -6.68 8.46
CA VAL A 122 0.58 -6.32 7.70
C VAL A 122 1.75 -6.02 8.65
N MET A 123 1.53 -5.21 9.68
CA MET A 123 2.55 -4.90 10.69
C MET A 123 3.03 -6.13 11.48
N GLN A 124 2.13 -7.07 11.77
CA GLN A 124 2.50 -8.32 12.44
C GLN A 124 3.40 -9.17 11.55
N ARG A 125 3.04 -9.34 10.27
CA ARG A 125 3.83 -10.08 9.28
C ARG A 125 5.23 -9.51 9.10
N VAL A 126 5.34 -8.18 9.07
CA VAL A 126 6.63 -7.49 9.02
C VAL A 126 7.46 -7.79 10.27
N ARG A 127 6.86 -7.72 11.48
CA ARG A 127 7.55 -8.05 12.73
C ARG A 127 8.03 -9.50 12.79
N GLU A 128 7.20 -10.44 12.38
CA GLU A 128 7.55 -11.87 12.29
C GLU A 128 8.74 -12.08 11.36
N THR A 129 8.73 -11.43 10.18
CA THR A 129 9.83 -11.55 9.21
C THR A 129 11.12 -10.92 9.71
N LEU A 130 11.03 -9.84 10.50
CA LEU A 130 12.18 -9.17 11.12
C LEU A 130 12.68 -9.87 12.39
N GLY A 131 12.04 -10.94 12.86
CA GLY A 131 12.38 -11.63 14.10
C GLY A 131 12.16 -10.77 15.36
N ALA A 132 11.30 -9.75 15.30
CA ALA A 132 10.98 -8.91 16.44
C ALA A 132 9.95 -9.61 17.34
N PRO A 133 10.13 -9.62 18.69
CA PRO A 133 9.16 -10.24 19.58
C PRO A 133 7.79 -9.54 19.49
N ALA A 134 6.71 -10.32 19.62
CA ALA A 134 5.36 -9.77 19.71
C ALA A 134 5.28 -8.84 20.93
N VAL A 135 4.76 -7.63 20.73
CA VAL A 135 4.48 -6.70 21.84
C VAL A 135 3.26 -7.28 22.56
N GLY A 136 3.49 -7.73 23.80
CA GLY A 136 2.44 -8.20 24.72
C GLY A 136 1.56 -7.09 25.26
#